data_AF-A0A2V3TRJ4-F1
#
_entry.id   AF-A0A2V3TRJ4-F1
#
_cell.length_a   1.000
_cell.length_b   1.000
_cell.length_c   1.000
_cell.angle_alpha   90.00
_cell.angle_beta   90.00
_cell.angle_gamma   90.00
#
_symmetry.space_group_name_H-M   'P 1'
#
loop_
_entity.id
_entity.type
_entity.pdbx_description
1 polymer ?
#
loop_
_entity_poly.entity_id
_entity_poly.type
_entity_poly.pdbx_seq_one_letter_code
_entity_poly.pdbx_strand_id
1 'polypeptide(L)'
;MGIPEIRTFHPKERRVMYATADLEIARSLADGIEKREQARRGGNRDEARQRVARRVGLSPGTLYNLARNRLKRLDSDLRSRLAAYAIQDLENELADLSAELEQARRLGIPSDATIVQKVAAARDRAEALYASLTNGGAE
;
A
#
# COMPACT_ATOMS: atom_id res chain seq x y z
N MET A 1 -45.32 -11.98 33.51
CA MET A 1 -44.48 -10.93 32.93
C MET A 1 -43.62 -11.54 31.84
N GLY A 2 -43.93 -11.27 30.57
CA GLY A 2 -43.13 -11.75 29.44
C GLY A 2 -42.10 -10.69 29.06
N ILE A 3 -40.82 -11.03 29.10
CA ILE A 3 -39.74 -10.17 28.62
C ILE A 3 -39.77 -10.21 27.07
N PRO A 4 -39.83 -9.07 26.36
CA PRO A 4 -39.85 -9.07 24.91
C PRO A 4 -38.49 -9.49 24.35
N GLU A 5 -38.49 -10.40 23.38
CA GLU A 5 -37.31 -10.77 22.59
C GLU A 5 -36.73 -9.53 21.91
N ILE A 6 -35.51 -9.17 22.29
CA ILE A 6 -34.70 -8.20 21.56
C ILE A 6 -34.33 -8.87 20.23
N ARG A 7 -35.04 -8.50 19.16
CA ARG A 7 -34.66 -8.86 17.79
C ARG A 7 -33.26 -8.31 17.53
N THR A 8 -32.26 -9.18 17.61
CA THR A 8 -30.88 -8.90 17.25
C THR A 8 -30.82 -8.49 15.78
N PHE A 9 -30.77 -7.18 15.53
CA PHE A 9 -30.45 -6.63 14.22
C PHE A 9 -29.10 -7.19 13.78
N HIS A 10 -29.11 -8.09 12.80
CA HIS A 10 -27.88 -8.56 12.16
C HIS A 10 -27.41 -7.48 11.18
N PRO A 11 -26.27 -6.81 11.42
CA PRO A 11 -25.82 -5.69 10.59
C PRO A 11 -25.21 -6.23 9.28
N LYS A 12 -26.04 -6.47 8.27
CA LYS A 12 -25.56 -6.76 6.90
C LYS A 12 -25.01 -5.52 6.19
N GLU A 13 -25.48 -4.32 6.55
CA GLU A 13 -25.11 -3.07 5.87
C GLU A 13 -23.72 -2.54 6.24
N ARG A 14 -23.33 -2.62 7.53
CA ARG A 14 -21.98 -2.21 7.96
C ARG A 14 -20.89 -2.98 7.22
N ARG A 15 -21.06 -4.29 7.01
CA ARG A 15 -20.03 -5.16 6.40
C ARG A 15 -19.74 -4.84 4.92
N VAL A 16 -20.66 -4.20 4.20
CA VAL A 16 -20.47 -3.86 2.78
C VAL A 16 -19.65 -2.57 2.62
N MET A 17 -19.86 -1.59 3.50
CA MET A 17 -19.18 -0.29 3.43
C MET A 17 -17.67 -0.40 3.72
N TYR A 18 -17.29 -1.29 4.66
CA TYR A 18 -15.87 -1.59 4.93
C TYR A 18 -15.20 -2.35 3.77
N ALA A 19 -15.92 -3.26 3.10
CA ALA A 19 -15.37 -4.04 2.00
C ALA A 19 -15.01 -3.19 0.76
N THR A 20 -15.74 -2.10 0.50
CA THR A 20 -15.43 -1.16 -0.58
C THR A 20 -14.22 -0.29 -0.24
N ALA A 21 -14.13 0.22 0.99
CA ALA A 21 -12.99 1.01 1.44
C ALA A 21 -11.69 0.20 1.46
N ASP A 22 -11.72 -1.05 1.93
CA ASP A 22 -10.57 -1.96 1.91
C ASP A 22 -10.07 -2.23 0.49
N LEU A 23 -10.99 -2.41 -0.47
CA LEU A 23 -10.64 -2.62 -1.88
C LEU A 23 -10.01 -1.37 -2.51
N GLU A 24 -10.51 -0.18 -2.18
CA GLU A 24 -9.93 1.08 -2.64
C GLU A 24 -8.52 1.30 -2.09
N ILE A 25 -8.31 1.04 -0.79
CA ILE A 25 -6.99 1.08 -0.16
C ILE A 25 -6.06 0.08 -0.87
N ALA A 26 -6.44 -1.19 -0.95
CA ALA A 26 -5.62 -2.22 -1.57
C ALA A 26 -5.27 -1.91 -3.04
N ARG A 27 -6.20 -1.31 -3.79
CA ARG A 27 -5.97 -0.84 -5.15
C ARG A 27 -4.96 0.29 -5.21
N SER A 28 -5.09 1.28 -4.32
CA SER A 28 -4.14 2.38 -4.20
C SER A 28 -2.74 1.87 -3.88
N LEU A 29 -2.63 0.89 -2.96
CA LEU A 29 -1.36 0.22 -2.64
C LEU A 29 -0.75 -0.45 -3.86
N ALA A 30 -1.53 -1.28 -4.55
CA ALA A 30 -1.06 -2.02 -5.72
C ALA A 30 -0.59 -1.07 -6.84
N ASP A 31 -1.35 -0.02 -7.14
CA ASP A 31 -0.97 0.99 -8.14
C ASP A 31 0.31 1.74 -7.74
N GLY A 32 0.41 2.15 -6.46
CA GLY A 32 1.59 2.83 -5.93
C GLY A 32 2.85 1.96 -6.01
N ILE A 33 2.74 0.69 -5.62
CA ILE A 33 3.86 -0.27 -5.70
C ILE A 33 4.27 -0.51 -7.17
N GLU A 34 3.31 -0.76 -8.07
CA GLU A 34 3.59 -0.98 -9.50
C GLU A 34 4.33 0.22 -10.12
N LYS A 35 3.86 1.44 -9.85
CA LYS A 35 4.49 2.67 -10.35
C LYS A 35 5.91 2.84 -9.85
N ARG A 36 6.17 2.57 -8.57
CA ARG A 36 7.53 2.66 -8.00
C ARG A 36 8.44 1.59 -8.57
N GLU A 37 7.97 0.36 -8.70
CA GLU A 37 8.75 -0.71 -9.32
C GLU A 37 9.09 -0.39 -10.78
N GLN A 38 8.16 0.23 -11.51
CA GLN A 38 8.40 0.71 -12.86
C GLN A 38 9.43 1.85 -12.88
N ALA A 39 9.30 2.84 -11.99
CA ALA A 39 10.22 3.97 -11.92
C ALA A 39 11.66 3.53 -11.55
N ARG A 40 11.81 2.52 -10.67
CA ARG A 40 13.12 2.04 -10.21
C ARG A 40 13.81 1.10 -11.20
N ARG A 41 13.06 0.24 -11.89
CA ARG A 41 13.62 -0.82 -12.74
C ARG A 41 13.39 -0.61 -14.24
N GLY A 42 12.62 0.42 -14.60
CA GLY A 42 12.18 0.65 -15.97
C GLY A 42 11.21 -0.42 -16.48
N GLY A 43 11.00 -0.41 -17.80
CA GLY A 43 10.09 -1.32 -18.49
C GLY A 43 8.64 -0.86 -18.48
N ASN A 44 7.76 -1.73 -18.94
CA ASN A 44 6.33 -1.46 -18.99
C ASN A 44 5.63 -1.86 -17.67
N ARG A 45 4.37 -1.43 -17.53
CA ARG A 45 3.60 -1.65 -16.31
C ARG A 45 3.29 -3.13 -16.05
N ASP A 46 3.18 -3.95 -17.09
CA ASP A 46 2.90 -5.38 -16.94
C ASP A 46 4.13 -6.13 -16.43
N GLU A 47 5.33 -5.75 -16.88
CA GLU A 47 6.59 -6.26 -16.34
C GLU A 47 6.78 -5.86 -14.88
N ALA A 48 6.48 -4.60 -14.53
CA ALA A 48 6.49 -4.13 -13.15
C ALA A 48 5.53 -4.95 -12.29
N ARG A 49 4.30 -5.19 -12.76
CA ARG A 49 3.32 -6.04 -12.09
C ARG A 49 3.83 -7.46 -11.87
N GLN A 50 4.48 -8.07 -12.87
CA GLN A 50 5.05 -9.41 -12.71
C GLN A 50 6.12 -9.46 -11.62
N ARG A 51 6.99 -8.46 -11.56
CA ARG A 51 8.02 -8.36 -10.50
C ARG A 51 7.39 -8.20 -9.12
N VAL A 52 6.43 -7.30 -8.98
CA VAL A 52 5.70 -7.08 -7.72
C VAL A 52 4.97 -8.35 -7.29
N ALA A 53 4.22 -8.98 -8.20
CA ALA A 53 3.49 -10.21 -7.93
C ALA A 53 4.40 -11.30 -7.37
N ARG A 54 5.57 -11.51 -7.99
CA ARG A 54 6.57 -12.48 -7.50
C ARG A 54 7.08 -12.16 -6.10
N ARG A 55 7.32 -10.88 -5.78
CA ARG A 55 7.82 -10.48 -4.46
C ARG A 55 6.76 -10.54 -3.36
N VAL A 56 5.51 -10.20 -3.67
CA VAL A 56 4.38 -10.30 -2.72
C VAL A 56 3.91 -11.75 -2.56
N GLY A 57 4.29 -12.65 -3.48
CA GLY A 57 3.83 -14.04 -3.50
C GLY A 57 2.40 -14.18 -4.03
N LEU A 58 2.02 -13.34 -4.99
CA LEU A 58 0.71 -13.32 -5.65
C LEU A 58 0.81 -13.67 -7.13
N SER A 59 -0.32 -14.01 -7.75
CA SER A 59 -0.37 -14.10 -9.20
C SER A 59 -0.40 -12.70 -9.82
N PRO A 60 0.24 -12.47 -10.99
CA PRO A 60 0.11 -11.20 -11.72
C PRO A 60 -1.35 -10.87 -12.07
N GLY A 61 -2.18 -11.91 -12.30
CA GLY A 61 -3.61 -11.75 -12.56
C GLY A 61 -4.38 -11.17 -11.37
N THR A 62 -3.99 -11.52 -10.13
CA THR A 62 -4.57 -10.97 -8.91
C THR A 62 -4.35 -9.46 -8.82
N LEU A 63 -3.10 -9.01 -9.01
CA LEU A 63 -2.78 -7.58 -9.03
C LEU A 63 -3.47 -6.84 -10.18
N TYR A 64 -3.54 -7.47 -11.37
CA TYR A 64 -4.24 -6.89 -12.51
C TYR A 64 -5.73 -6.68 -12.22
N ASN A 65 -6.39 -7.69 -11.65
CA ASN A 65 -7.81 -7.62 -11.31
C ASN A 65 -8.07 -6.59 -10.21
N LEU A 66 -7.19 -6.49 -9.22
CA LEU A 66 -7.24 -5.45 -8.19
C LEU A 66 -7.09 -4.05 -8.80
N ALA A 67 -6.08 -3.84 -9.65
CA ALA A 67 -5.84 -2.56 -10.32
C ALA A 67 -7.01 -2.14 -11.24
N ARG A 68 -7.65 -3.10 -11.90
CA ARG A 68 -8.79 -2.89 -12.81
C ARG A 68 -10.16 -2.87 -12.12
N ASN A 69 -10.22 -2.89 -10.80
CA ASN A 69 -11.47 -2.95 -10.03
C ASN A 69 -12.37 -4.15 -10.42
N ARG A 70 -11.75 -5.27 -10.79
CA ARG A 70 -12.42 -6.53 -11.15
C ARG A 70 -12.41 -7.54 -10.01
N LEU A 71 -11.67 -7.27 -8.93
CA LEU A 71 -11.64 -8.12 -7.76
C LEU A 71 -12.90 -7.87 -6.90
N LYS A 72 -13.76 -8.89 -6.78
CA LYS A 72 -15.04 -8.77 -6.06
C LYS A 72 -14.91 -8.75 -4.54
N ARG A 73 -13.85 -9.37 -4.01
CA ARG A 73 -13.57 -9.50 -2.58
C ARG A 73 -12.07 -9.51 -2.38
N LEU A 74 -11.63 -8.77 -1.36
CA LEU A 74 -10.29 -8.85 -0.84
C LEU A 74 -10.32 -9.81 0.35
N ASP A 75 -9.58 -10.91 0.28
CA ASP A 75 -9.39 -11.74 1.47
C ASP A 75 -8.38 -11.09 2.43
N SER A 76 -8.48 -11.44 3.71
CA SER A 76 -7.66 -10.82 4.77
C SER A 76 -6.16 -11.07 4.57
N ASP A 77 -5.78 -12.25 4.09
CA ASP A 77 -4.39 -12.64 3.85
C ASP A 77 -3.78 -11.81 2.70
N LEU A 78 -4.52 -11.65 1.60
CA LEU A 78 -4.15 -10.79 0.48
C LEU A 78 -3.97 -9.32 0.92
N ARG A 79 -4.89 -8.81 1.74
CA ARG A 79 -4.80 -7.45 2.31
C ARG A 79 -3.53 -7.30 3.15
N SER A 80 -3.28 -8.22 4.08
CA SER A 80 -2.12 -8.19 4.96
C SER A 80 -0.80 -8.30 4.19
N ARG A 81 -0.70 -9.17 3.18
CA ARG A 81 0.50 -9.30 2.35
C ARG A 81 0.79 -8.04 1.54
N LEU A 82 -0.24 -7.44 0.94
CA LEU A 82 -0.09 -6.18 0.20
C LEU A 82 0.35 -5.03 1.10
N ALA A 83 -0.28 -4.89 2.28
CA ALA A 83 0.07 -3.86 3.25
C ALA A 83 1.51 -4.05 3.76
N ALA A 84 1.88 -5.28 4.17
CA ALA A 84 3.22 -5.59 4.65
C ALA A 84 4.29 -5.29 3.58
N TYR A 85 4.04 -5.69 2.33
CA TYR A 85 4.96 -5.38 1.23
C TYR A 85 5.03 -3.87 0.94
N ALA A 86 3.89 -3.16 0.97
CA ALA A 86 3.87 -1.71 0.75
C ALA A 86 4.70 -0.96 1.79
N ILE A 87 4.61 -1.37 3.06
CA ILE A 87 5.39 -0.80 4.16
C ILE A 87 6.88 -1.10 3.94
N GLN A 88 7.24 -2.37 3.74
CA GLN A 88 8.63 -2.77 3.52
C GLN A 88 9.27 -2.05 2.33
N ASP A 89 8.52 -1.86 1.24
CA ASP A 89 8.99 -1.17 0.04
C ASP A 89 9.28 0.32 0.27
N LEU A 90 8.50 0.97 1.15
CA LEU A 90 8.72 2.37 1.53
C LEU A 90 9.85 2.50 2.56
N GLU A 91 9.97 1.56 3.50
CA GLU A 91 11.08 1.52 4.45
C GLU A 91 12.43 1.35 3.72
N ASN A 92 12.49 0.45 2.74
CA ASN A 92 13.68 0.28 1.91
C ASN A 92 14.00 1.57 1.13
N GLU A 93 12.98 2.25 0.58
CA GLU A 93 13.18 3.52 -0.13
C GLU A 93 13.73 4.61 0.79
N LEU A 94 13.18 4.72 2.01
CA LEU A 94 13.66 5.66 3.02
C LEU A 94 15.09 5.35 3.46
N ALA A 95 15.42 4.06 3.64
CA ALA A 95 16.77 3.64 4.00
C ALA A 95 17.78 3.99 2.90
N ASP A 96 17.47 3.68 1.64
CA ASP A 96 18.32 3.98 0.48
C ASP A 96 18.56 5.49 0.35
N LEU A 97 17.48 6.29 0.36
CA LEU A 97 17.58 7.76 0.26
C LEU A 97 18.31 8.38 1.46
N SER A 98 18.13 7.83 2.66
CA SER A 98 18.85 8.30 3.85
C SER A 98 20.34 8.02 3.76
N ALA A 99 20.73 6.84 3.26
CA ALA A 99 22.13 6.48 3.05
C ALA A 99 22.78 7.37 1.98
N GLU A 100 22.07 7.65 0.88
CA GLU A 100 22.53 8.56 -0.18
C GLU A 100 22.76 9.98 0.37
N LEU A 101 21.81 10.48 1.18
CA LEU A 101 21.91 11.78 1.82
C LEU A 101 23.08 11.83 2.81
N GLU A 102 23.28 10.79 3.60
CA GLU A 102 24.42 10.70 4.52
C GLU A 102 25.76 10.68 3.76
N GLN A 103 25.83 9.95 2.65
CA GLN A 103 27.02 9.92 1.80
C GLN A 103 27.30 11.30 1.20
N ALA A 104 26.30 12.00 0.68
CA ALA A 104 26.43 13.36 0.18
C ALA A 104 26.97 14.33 1.25
N ARG A 105 26.43 14.24 2.48
CA ARG A 105 26.91 15.01 3.64
C ARG A 105 28.38 14.72 3.96
N ARG A 106 28.80 13.45 3.96
CA ARG A 106 30.20 13.05 4.23
C ARG A 106 31.18 13.57 3.19
N LEU A 107 30.75 13.69 1.93
CA LEU A 107 31.56 14.22 0.84
C LEU A 107 31.62 15.76 0.83
N GLY A 108 30.94 16.43 1.77
CA GLY A 108 30.86 17.90 1.80
C GLY A 108 30.08 18.50 0.63
N ILE A 109 29.33 17.66 -0.10
CA ILE A 109 28.44 18.13 -1.16
C ILE A 109 27.26 18.80 -0.44
N PRO A 110 26.94 20.08 -0.75
CA PRO A 110 25.75 20.71 -0.19
C PRO A 110 24.57 19.81 -0.49
N SER A 111 23.77 19.50 0.55
CA SER A 111 22.63 18.58 0.47
C SER A 111 21.90 18.78 -0.86
N ASP A 112 21.97 17.81 -1.76
CA ASP A 112 21.30 17.92 -3.05
C ASP A 112 19.81 18.14 -2.75
N ALA A 113 19.30 19.32 -3.11
CA ALA A 113 17.92 19.71 -2.86
C ALA A 113 16.95 18.65 -3.40
N THR A 114 17.36 17.93 -4.44
CA THR A 114 16.62 16.83 -5.05
C THR A 114 16.52 15.61 -4.12
N ILE A 115 17.59 15.23 -3.41
CA ILE A 115 17.58 14.10 -2.47
C ILE A 115 16.74 14.44 -1.24
N VAL A 116 16.88 15.66 -0.71
CA VAL A 116 16.07 16.14 0.44
C VAL A 116 14.58 16.10 0.11
N GLN A 117 14.20 16.57 -1.09
CA GLN A 117 12.81 16.50 -1.56
C GLN A 117 12.31 15.06 -1.73
N LYS A 118 13.15 14.15 -2.24
CA LYS A 118 12.79 12.73 -2.37
C LYS A 118 12.54 12.07 -1.01
N VAL A 119 13.38 12.36 -0.01
CA VAL A 119 13.21 11.86 1.37
C VAL A 119 11.90 12.36 1.97
N ALA A 120 11.62 13.66 1.86
CA ALA A 120 10.36 14.24 2.34
C ALA A 120 9.14 13.59 1.66
N ALA A 121 9.16 13.47 0.33
CA ALA A 121 8.09 12.84 -0.43
C ALA A 121 7.91 11.33 -0.11
N ALA A 122 8.99 10.61 0.21
CA ALA A 122 8.90 9.22 0.67
C ALA A 122 8.28 9.11 2.05
N ARG A 123 8.63 10.03 2.96
CA ARG A 123 8.06 10.11 4.30
C ARG A 123 6.57 10.44 4.28
N ASP A 124 6.16 11.47 3.53
CA ASP A 124 4.75 11.85 3.40
C ASP A 124 3.90 10.68 2.90
N ARG A 125 4.43 9.89 1.96
CA ARG A 125 3.78 8.67 1.46
C ARG A 125 3.66 7.59 2.54
N ALA A 126 4.69 7.39 3.35
CA ALA A 126 4.65 6.44 4.46
C ALA A 126 3.63 6.86 5.54
N GLU A 127 3.57 8.15 5.86
CA GLU A 127 2.59 8.70 6.80
C GLU A 127 1.16 8.58 6.26
N ALA A 128 0.94 8.88 4.97
CA ALA A 128 -0.35 8.69 4.31
C ALA A 128 -0.78 7.22 4.26
N LEU A 129 0.17 6.31 4.01
CA LEU A 129 -0.07 4.88 4.06
C LEU A 129 -0.53 4.45 5.45
N TYR A 130 0.23 4.84 6.48
CA TYR A 130 -0.10 4.52 7.86
C TYR A 130 -1.51 5.02 8.23
N ALA A 131 -1.82 6.28 7.90
CA ALA A 131 -3.15 6.86 8.12
C ALA A 131 -4.26 6.07 7.39
N SER A 132 -4.02 5.62 6.14
CA SER A 132 -4.99 4.81 5.40
C SER A 132 -5.24 3.44 6.04
N LEU A 133 -4.20 2.82 6.60
CA LEU A 133 -4.29 1.52 7.27
C LEU A 133 -4.97 1.63 8.64
N THR A 134 -4.73 2.71 9.38
CA THR A 134 -5.36 2.92 10.69
C THR A 134 -6.83 3.34 10.57
N ASN A 135 -7.16 4.19 9.58
CA ASN A 135 -8.54 4.64 9.37
C ASN A 135 -9.43 3.55 8.74
N GLY A 136 -8.85 2.60 7.99
CA GLY A 136 -9.56 1.40 7.52
C GLY A 136 -9.67 0.28 8.57
N GLY A 137 -8.97 0.40 9.69
CA GLY A 137 -8.91 -0.60 10.77
C GLY A 137 -9.57 -0.18 12.09
N ALA A 138 -10.14 1.03 12.17
CA ALA A 138 -10.80 1.53 13.38
C ALA A 138 -12.21 0.93 13.53
N GLU A 139 -12.39 0.24 14.65
CA GLU A 139 -13.53 -0.57 15.13
C GLU A 139 -14.89 0.14 15.20
#